data_AF-A0A7V8FJC3-F1
#
_entry.id   AF-A0A7V8FJC3-F1
#
_cell.length_a   1.000
_cell.length_b   1.000
_cell.length_c   1.000
_cell.angle_alpha   90.00
_cell.angle_beta   90.00
_cell.angle_gamma   90.00
#
_symmetry.space_group_name_H-M   'P 1'
#
loop_
_entity.id
_entity.type
_entity.pdbx_description
1 polymer ?
#
loop_
_entity_poly.entity_id
_entity_poly.type
_entity_poly.pdbx_seq_one_letter_code
_entity_poly.pdbx_strand_id
1 'polypeptide(L)'
;MTMAGRLLAAGLSAGVAVAAAATPAAGMDWPATLDTDLTAIDAAMHDSHPGLHDAHAPGFAAQLQDTLALARRRAQQVDSFAGYWWTLKGYTAAFNDGHVSLNALPAAPALPMRWPGFLTGFEGDAQIVMERAATSTQAPPLGAHLLSCDGVDAATLAAQRVGAFNGRWNLQASRIHAGGELLLDQGNPFVALPRRCRFRVDGQTRDITLQWRALDSAEVAAHLAATRRSFRPPNGLHALPGGGYWITTGSFNADPGQPNFAELTALLQTLDTQRQALQRAPQVVLDVRGNSGGASQWSIALARLVWSAEAVARVRDDSFVEWRTSQANIDQLRGFLQKLRNAPDAAPEMVRML
;
A
#
# COMPACT_ATOMS: atom_id res chain seq x y z
N MET A 1 -2.52 15.89 28.43
CA MET A 1 -3.09 14.53 28.30
C MET A 1 -3.15 14.22 26.82
N THR A 2 -2.15 13.51 26.33
CA THR A 2 -1.89 13.25 24.91
C THR A 2 -2.73 12.07 24.43
N MET A 3 -3.71 12.35 23.57
CA MET A 3 -4.47 11.34 22.82
C MET A 3 -3.57 10.73 21.74
N ALA A 4 -3.20 9.47 21.92
CA ALA A 4 -2.59 8.66 20.87
C ALA A 4 -3.70 8.20 19.89
N GLY A 5 -3.79 8.88 18.74
CA GLY A 5 -4.65 8.46 17.63
C GLY A 5 -4.13 7.18 17.00
N ARG A 6 -4.87 6.07 17.17
CA ARG A 6 -4.67 4.84 16.41
C ARG A 6 -5.19 5.03 14.99
N LEU A 7 -4.29 5.29 14.04
CA LEU A 7 -4.57 5.16 12.61
C LEU A 7 -4.71 3.66 12.28
N LEU A 8 -5.95 3.17 12.26
CA LEU A 8 -6.29 1.91 11.60
C LEU A 8 -6.52 2.22 10.11
N ALA A 9 -5.50 1.96 9.29
CA ALA A 9 -5.69 1.90 7.85
C ALA A 9 -6.61 0.72 7.53
N ALA A 10 -7.81 0.99 7.00
CA ALA A 10 -8.68 -0.04 6.45
C ALA A 10 -8.12 -0.52 5.10
N GLY A 11 -7.01 -1.26 5.14
CA GLY A 11 -6.63 -2.19 4.09
C GLY A 11 -7.25 -3.54 4.42
N LEU A 12 -8.05 -4.09 3.51
CA LEU A 12 -8.47 -5.49 3.60
C LEU A 12 -7.24 -6.35 3.81
N SER A 13 -7.23 -7.07 4.91
CA SER A 13 -6.13 -7.93 5.31
C SER A 13 -6.77 -9.15 5.93
N ALA A 14 -6.54 -10.33 5.37
CA ALA A 14 -6.73 -11.57 6.11
C ALA A 14 -5.77 -11.53 7.32
N GLY A 15 -6.29 -11.12 8.48
CA GLY A 15 -5.55 -11.08 9.73
C GLY A 15 -5.84 -12.36 10.51
N VAL A 16 -4.85 -13.24 10.62
CA VAL A 16 -4.90 -14.31 11.63
C VAL A 16 -4.71 -13.65 12.99
N ALA A 17 -5.71 -13.74 13.86
CA ALA A 17 -5.57 -13.34 15.26
C ALA A 17 -4.74 -14.40 16.00
N VAL A 18 -3.43 -14.20 16.06
CA VAL A 18 -2.57 -14.95 16.98
C VAL A 18 -2.68 -14.32 18.37
N ALA A 19 -2.85 -15.18 19.38
CA ALA A 19 -3.00 -14.80 20.77
C ALA A 19 -1.84 -13.92 21.28
N ALA A 20 -2.14 -13.10 22.29
CA ALA A 20 -1.31 -12.03 22.84
C ALA A 20 0.18 -12.38 22.97
N ALA A 21 1.03 -11.68 22.21
CA ALA A 21 2.48 -11.74 22.36
C ALA A 21 2.93 -10.77 23.46
N ALA A 22 3.63 -11.32 24.45
CA ALA A 22 4.44 -10.59 25.41
C ALA A 22 5.50 -9.72 24.70
N THR A 23 6.01 -8.73 25.42
CA THR A 23 7.16 -7.87 25.06
C THR A 23 8.27 -8.67 24.35
N PRO A 24 8.84 -8.20 23.21
CA PRO A 24 9.95 -8.93 22.59
C PRO A 24 11.14 -8.86 23.53
N ALA A 25 11.45 -9.99 24.14
CA ALA A 25 12.63 -10.14 24.96
C ALA A 25 13.87 -10.21 24.06
N ALA A 26 14.98 -9.60 24.49
CA ALA A 26 16.29 -10.05 24.06
C ALA A 26 16.35 -11.58 24.25
N GLY A 27 16.57 -12.33 23.17
CA GLY A 27 16.56 -13.81 23.19
C GLY A 27 15.41 -14.51 22.45
N MET A 28 14.63 -13.80 21.60
CA MET A 28 13.70 -14.48 20.68
C MET A 28 14.46 -15.30 19.63
N ASP A 29 14.08 -16.57 19.48
CA ASP A 29 14.59 -17.47 18.43
C ASP A 29 13.88 -17.14 17.10
N TRP A 30 14.41 -16.15 16.39
CA TRP A 30 13.88 -15.73 15.09
C TRP A 30 13.76 -16.85 14.05
N PRO A 31 14.75 -17.77 13.90
CA PRO A 31 14.58 -18.95 13.05
C PRO A 31 13.34 -19.78 13.41
N ALA A 32 13.16 -20.14 14.69
CA ALA A 32 12.03 -20.97 15.11
C ALA A 32 10.68 -20.25 15.01
N THR A 33 10.66 -18.95 15.34
CA THR A 33 9.47 -18.10 15.16
C THR A 33 9.11 -17.98 13.68
N LEU A 34 10.10 -17.81 12.79
CA LEU A 34 9.85 -17.73 11.35
C LEU A 34 9.26 -19.02 10.80
N ASP A 35 9.76 -20.19 11.20
CA ASP A 35 9.23 -21.48 10.71
C ASP A 35 7.77 -21.70 11.15
N THR A 36 7.46 -21.33 12.40
CA THR A 36 6.09 -21.35 12.94
C THR A 36 5.18 -20.43 12.13
N ASP A 37 5.59 -19.18 11.91
CA ASP A 37 4.77 -18.19 11.21
C ASP A 37 4.67 -18.46 9.71
N LEU A 38 5.69 -19.04 9.08
CA LEU A 38 5.61 -19.52 7.69
C LEU A 38 4.60 -20.66 7.54
N THR A 39 4.51 -21.54 8.52
CA THR A 39 3.49 -22.59 8.54
C THR A 39 2.09 -21.99 8.75
N ALA A 40 1.96 -21.02 9.66
CA ALA A 40 0.68 -20.37 9.94
C ALA A 40 0.18 -19.53 8.76
N ILE A 41 1.05 -18.75 8.11
CA ILE A 41 0.66 -17.92 6.96
C ILE A 41 0.30 -18.77 5.75
N ASP A 42 1.03 -19.88 5.51
CA ASP A 42 0.69 -20.82 4.44
C ASP A 42 -0.67 -21.49 4.69
N ALA A 43 -0.93 -21.94 5.93
CA ALA A 43 -2.23 -22.49 6.30
C ALA A 43 -3.37 -21.46 6.11
N ALA A 44 -3.14 -20.20 6.48
CA ALA A 44 -4.11 -19.12 6.30
C ALA A 44 -4.39 -18.85 4.81
N MET A 45 -3.37 -18.88 3.96
CA MET A 45 -3.54 -18.74 2.51
C MET A 45 -4.34 -19.92 1.94
N HIS A 46 -4.07 -21.16 2.39
CA HIS A 46 -4.83 -22.32 1.94
C HIS A 46 -6.30 -22.30 2.38
N ASP A 47 -6.56 -21.86 3.60
CA ASP A 47 -7.90 -21.83 4.17
C ASP A 47 -8.73 -20.67 3.61
N SER A 48 -8.18 -19.46 3.55
CA SER A 48 -8.97 -18.23 3.40
C SER A 48 -8.73 -17.47 2.09
N HIS A 49 -7.69 -17.78 1.31
CA HIS A 49 -7.47 -17.11 0.03
C HIS A 49 -8.30 -17.76 -1.09
N PRO A 50 -9.05 -17.01 -1.92
CA PRO A 50 -9.90 -17.58 -2.98
C PRO A 50 -9.10 -18.20 -4.12
N GLY A 51 -7.88 -17.70 -4.39
CA GLY A 51 -7.07 -18.08 -5.55
C GLY A 51 -6.81 -19.58 -5.75
N LEU A 52 -6.85 -20.42 -4.70
CA LEU A 52 -6.72 -21.89 -4.86
C LEU A 52 -7.92 -22.54 -5.56
N HIS A 53 -9.06 -21.86 -5.59
CA HIS A 53 -10.31 -22.35 -6.14
C HIS A 53 -10.81 -21.50 -7.32
N ASP A 54 -10.14 -20.39 -7.61
CA ASP A 54 -10.48 -19.50 -8.73
C ASP A 54 -10.03 -20.12 -10.06
N ALA A 55 -10.99 -20.42 -10.93
CA ALA A 55 -10.75 -20.95 -12.26
C ALA A 55 -10.00 -19.97 -13.18
N HIS A 56 -10.02 -18.67 -12.87
CA HIS A 56 -9.27 -17.63 -13.59
C HIS A 56 -7.83 -17.47 -13.07
N ALA A 57 -7.47 -18.14 -11.97
CA ALA A 57 -6.12 -18.15 -11.40
C ALA A 57 -5.52 -19.57 -11.36
N PRO A 58 -5.45 -20.32 -12.48
CA PRO A 58 -5.01 -21.72 -12.48
C PRO A 58 -3.56 -21.91 -12.00
N GLY A 59 -2.73 -20.86 -12.02
CA GLY A 59 -1.35 -20.87 -11.53
C GLY A 59 -1.19 -20.66 -10.02
N PHE A 60 -2.25 -20.33 -9.29
CA PHE A 60 -2.15 -19.89 -7.90
C PHE A 60 -1.58 -20.97 -6.97
N ALA A 61 -1.99 -22.23 -7.13
CA ALA A 61 -1.49 -23.33 -6.31
C ALA A 61 0.03 -23.53 -6.46
N ALA A 62 0.54 -23.47 -7.70
CA ALA A 62 1.97 -23.54 -7.97
C ALA A 62 2.71 -22.30 -7.39
N GLN A 63 2.14 -21.11 -7.57
CA GLN A 63 2.70 -19.87 -7.01
C GLN A 63 2.81 -19.93 -5.48
N LEU A 64 1.80 -20.45 -4.79
CA LEU A 64 1.81 -20.62 -3.34
C LEU A 64 2.94 -21.57 -2.89
N GLN A 65 3.09 -22.71 -3.56
CA GLN A 65 4.16 -23.68 -3.29
C GLN A 65 5.55 -23.08 -3.53
N ASP A 66 5.77 -22.43 -4.67
CA ASP A 66 7.06 -21.81 -5.02
C ASP A 66 7.44 -20.69 -4.06
N THR A 67 6.44 -19.91 -3.63
CA THR A 67 6.63 -18.81 -2.67
C THR A 67 6.99 -19.34 -1.29
N LEU A 68 6.31 -20.39 -0.80
CA LEU A 68 6.67 -21.04 0.45
C LEU A 68 8.08 -21.66 0.39
N ALA A 69 8.41 -22.32 -0.72
CA ALA A 69 9.74 -22.91 -0.91
C ALA A 69 10.85 -21.83 -0.90
N LEU A 70 10.62 -20.69 -1.56
CA LEU A 70 11.55 -19.55 -1.50
C LEU A 70 11.69 -18.98 -0.09
N ALA A 71 10.58 -18.82 0.63
CA ALA A 71 10.60 -18.32 2.00
C ALA A 71 11.36 -19.26 2.95
N ARG A 72 11.18 -20.59 2.81
CA ARG A 72 11.94 -21.59 3.57
C ARG A 72 13.43 -21.57 3.25
N ARG A 73 13.83 -21.35 1.99
CA ARG A 73 15.25 -21.14 1.64
C ARG A 73 15.83 -19.88 2.28
N ARG A 74 15.05 -18.79 2.31
CA ARG A 74 15.43 -17.53 2.97
C ARG A 74 15.58 -17.71 4.49
N ALA A 75 14.68 -18.48 5.11
CA ALA A 75 14.70 -18.76 6.54
C ALA A 75 16.03 -19.36 7.04
N GLN A 76 16.77 -20.07 6.19
CA GLN A 76 18.11 -20.61 6.51
C GLN A 76 19.17 -19.54 6.79
N GLN A 77 18.91 -18.29 6.39
CA GLN A 77 19.82 -17.14 6.57
C GLN A 77 19.32 -16.17 7.65
N VAL A 78 18.25 -16.52 8.38
CA VAL A 78 17.61 -15.62 9.35
C VAL A 78 18.13 -15.88 10.74
N ASP A 79 18.66 -14.85 11.37
CA ASP A 79 19.11 -14.82 12.77
C ASP A 79 18.57 -13.59 13.54
N SER A 80 17.76 -12.78 12.88
CA SER A 80 17.35 -11.45 13.35
C SER A 80 15.92 -11.12 12.93
N PHE A 81 15.32 -10.16 13.65
CA PHE A 81 13.98 -9.65 13.31
C PHE A 81 13.90 -9.13 11.86
N ALA A 82 14.95 -8.47 11.36
CA ALA A 82 14.96 -7.97 9.99
C ALA A 82 14.88 -9.13 8.98
N GLY A 83 15.66 -10.20 9.18
CA GLY A 83 15.57 -11.41 8.35
C GLY A 83 14.20 -12.07 8.40
N TYR A 84 13.60 -12.18 9.59
CA TYR A 84 12.23 -12.66 9.79
C TYR A 84 11.22 -11.81 9.00
N TRP A 85 11.25 -10.49 9.22
CA TRP A 85 10.32 -9.54 8.61
C TRP A 85 10.40 -9.55 7.09
N TRP A 86 11.61 -9.47 6.53
CA TRP A 86 11.80 -9.44 5.07
C TRP A 86 11.53 -10.79 4.41
N THR A 87 11.62 -11.91 5.13
CA THR A 87 11.16 -13.21 4.63
C THR A 87 9.65 -13.22 4.45
N LEU A 88 8.89 -12.86 5.51
CA LEU A 88 7.43 -12.82 5.46
C LEU A 88 6.91 -11.75 4.49
N LYS A 89 7.54 -10.57 4.47
CA LYS A 89 7.18 -9.48 3.55
C LYS A 89 7.42 -9.89 2.08
N GLY A 90 8.48 -10.65 1.82
CA GLY A 90 8.74 -11.22 0.50
C GLY A 90 7.75 -12.33 0.11
N TYR A 91 7.28 -13.13 1.07
CA TYR A 91 6.24 -14.13 0.86
C TYR A 91 4.92 -13.47 0.42
N THR A 92 4.44 -12.47 1.15
CA THR A 92 3.17 -11.79 0.80
C THR A 92 3.26 -11.01 -0.51
N ALA A 93 4.40 -10.37 -0.78
CA ALA A 93 4.62 -9.63 -2.02
C ALA A 93 4.51 -10.48 -3.29
N ALA A 94 4.85 -11.77 -3.21
CA ALA A 94 4.88 -12.67 -4.37
C ALA A 94 3.52 -12.87 -5.02
N PHE A 95 2.43 -12.70 -4.27
CA PHE A 95 1.05 -12.85 -4.78
C PHE A 95 0.59 -11.68 -5.63
N ASN A 96 1.24 -10.52 -5.55
CA ASN A 96 0.80 -9.28 -6.19
C ASN A 96 -0.67 -8.93 -5.89
N ASP A 97 -1.17 -9.30 -4.71
CA ASP A 97 -2.53 -9.04 -4.28
C ASP A 97 -2.56 -7.83 -3.32
N GLY A 98 -3.51 -6.92 -3.53
CA GLY A 98 -3.71 -5.77 -2.66
C GLY A 98 -4.42 -6.04 -1.34
N HIS A 99 -4.97 -7.24 -1.18
CA HIS A 99 -5.75 -7.68 -0.03
C HIS A 99 -5.01 -8.74 0.80
N VAL A 100 -3.84 -9.17 0.34
CA VAL A 100 -2.87 -9.94 1.13
C VAL A 100 -1.88 -8.95 1.72
N SER A 101 -1.94 -8.77 3.04
CA SER A 101 -1.08 -7.83 3.74
C SER A 101 -0.41 -8.47 4.95
N LEU A 102 0.75 -7.93 5.32
CA LEU A 102 1.48 -8.27 6.52
C LEU A 102 1.62 -7.01 7.37
N ASN A 103 1.20 -7.09 8.64
CA ASN A 103 1.34 -5.99 9.58
C ASN A 103 2.16 -6.46 10.79
N ALA A 104 3.13 -5.64 11.19
CA ALA A 104 3.83 -5.87 12.43
C ALA A 104 2.89 -5.61 13.62
N LEU A 105 3.03 -6.42 14.68
CA LEU A 105 2.34 -6.15 15.93
C LEU A 105 2.91 -4.86 16.57
N PRO A 106 2.12 -4.12 17.38
CA PRO A 106 2.57 -2.85 17.98
C PRO A 106 3.86 -2.96 18.82
N ALA A 107 4.13 -4.13 19.38
CA ALA A 107 5.31 -4.39 20.19
C ALA A 107 6.49 -4.94 19.38
N ALA A 108 6.36 -5.16 18.07
CA ALA A 108 7.43 -5.74 17.27
C ALA A 108 8.72 -4.88 17.33
N PRO A 109 9.92 -5.49 17.28
CA PRO A 109 11.17 -4.74 17.23
C PRO A 109 11.20 -3.76 16.05
N ALA A 110 11.90 -2.63 16.22
CA ALA A 110 12.13 -1.72 15.12
C ALA A 110 13.16 -2.32 14.13
N LEU A 111 12.96 -2.07 12.83
CA LEU A 111 14.01 -2.32 11.85
C LEU A 111 15.12 -1.27 12.01
N PRO A 112 16.40 -1.65 11.81
CA PRO A 112 17.47 -0.66 11.68
C PRO A 112 17.17 0.24 10.47
N MET A 113 17.52 1.52 10.53
CA MET A 113 17.31 2.46 9.43
C MET A 113 18.61 3.16 9.07
N ARG A 114 19.09 2.96 7.84
CA ARG A 114 20.24 3.70 7.30
C ARG A 114 19.92 4.27 5.92
N TRP A 115 20.59 5.36 5.57
CA TRP A 115 20.40 6.03 4.28
C TRP A 115 21.66 6.82 3.88
N PRO A 116 21.81 7.22 2.61
CA PRO A 116 22.95 8.02 2.15
C PRO A 116 22.78 9.53 2.35
N GLY A 117 21.74 9.97 3.09
CA GLY A 117 21.40 11.38 3.26
C GLY A 117 20.56 11.98 2.13
N PHE A 118 20.02 11.16 1.25
CA PHE A 118 19.01 11.52 0.24
C PHE A 118 18.18 10.28 -0.12
N LEU A 119 16.98 10.49 -0.66
CA LEU A 119 16.11 9.44 -1.17
C LEU A 119 15.62 9.78 -2.58
N THR A 120 15.29 8.73 -3.32
CA THR A 120 14.71 8.82 -4.67
C THR A 120 13.26 8.41 -4.66
N GLY A 121 12.40 9.06 -5.45
CA GLY A 121 11.03 8.63 -5.73
C GLY A 121 10.80 8.48 -7.23
N PHE A 122 9.59 8.09 -7.63
CA PHE A 122 9.21 7.96 -9.04
C PHE A 122 8.48 9.20 -9.55
N GLU A 123 8.96 9.74 -10.66
CA GLU A 123 8.24 10.68 -11.53
C GLU A 123 8.02 10.02 -12.89
N GLY A 124 6.78 9.67 -13.21
CA GLY A 124 6.50 8.76 -14.32
C GLY A 124 7.11 7.38 -14.06
N ASP A 125 7.99 6.93 -14.97
CA ASP A 125 8.81 5.72 -14.79
C ASP A 125 10.26 6.04 -14.40
N ALA A 126 10.63 7.33 -14.35
CA ALA A 126 11.97 7.74 -13.96
C ALA A 126 12.10 7.78 -12.44
N GLN A 127 13.19 7.20 -11.92
CA GLN A 127 13.55 7.34 -10.53
C GLN A 127 14.47 8.54 -10.35
N ILE A 128 14.01 9.51 -9.56
CA ILE A 128 14.70 10.81 -9.40
C ILE A 128 14.93 11.11 -7.92
N VAL A 129 15.95 11.90 -7.61
CA VAL A 129 16.19 12.42 -6.26
C VAL A 129 15.06 13.37 -5.88
N MET A 130 14.31 13.03 -4.83
CA MET A 130 13.16 13.82 -4.38
C MET A 130 13.36 14.40 -2.98
N GLU A 131 14.26 13.80 -2.19
CA GLU A 131 14.48 14.22 -0.81
C GLU A 131 15.97 14.22 -0.48
N ARG A 132 16.43 15.20 0.28
CA ARG A 132 17.84 15.39 0.64
C ARG A 132 17.92 15.95 2.04
N ALA A 133 18.78 15.40 2.88
CA ALA A 133 19.13 16.04 4.13
C ALA A 133 19.76 17.41 3.86
N ALA A 134 19.33 18.45 4.60
CA ALA A 134 19.87 19.80 4.49
C ALA A 134 21.39 19.86 4.70
N THR A 135 21.94 18.94 5.50
CA THR A 135 23.37 18.83 5.81
C THR A 135 24.17 18.05 4.77
N SER A 136 23.53 17.48 3.74
CA SER A 136 24.23 16.64 2.76
C SER A 136 24.87 17.47 1.65
N THR A 137 26.20 17.56 1.69
CA THR A 137 27.01 18.19 0.63
C THR A 137 27.34 17.23 -0.51
N GLN A 138 27.17 15.92 -0.32
CA GLN A 138 27.53 14.88 -1.29
C GLN A 138 26.33 14.24 -2.01
N ALA A 139 25.09 14.55 -1.60
CA ALA A 139 23.91 14.07 -2.30
C ALA A 139 23.82 14.66 -3.72
N PRO A 140 23.30 13.93 -4.73
CA PRO A 140 22.94 14.52 -6.01
C PRO A 140 21.85 15.60 -5.82
N PRO A 141 21.72 16.61 -6.70
CA PRO A 141 20.67 17.62 -6.58
C PRO A 141 19.27 17.03 -6.75
N LEU A 142 18.24 17.74 -6.27
CA LEU A 142 16.84 17.37 -6.52
C LEU A 142 16.58 17.27 -8.02
N GLY A 143 15.77 16.29 -8.44
CA GLY A 143 15.47 16.02 -9.85
C GLY A 143 16.54 15.22 -10.59
N ALA A 144 17.71 14.95 -9.99
CA ALA A 144 18.72 14.10 -10.62
C ALA A 144 18.17 12.69 -10.86
N HIS A 145 18.33 12.17 -12.08
CA HIS A 145 17.81 10.84 -12.44
C HIS A 145 18.81 9.77 -12.00
N LEU A 146 18.35 8.79 -11.23
CA LEU A 146 19.13 7.59 -10.96
C LEU A 146 19.19 6.73 -12.24
N LEU A 147 20.39 6.42 -12.68
CA LEU A 147 20.62 5.58 -13.87
C LEU A 147 20.94 4.14 -13.48
N SER A 148 21.81 3.95 -12.49
CA SER A 148 22.26 2.62 -12.04
C SER A 148 22.93 2.70 -10.66
N CYS A 149 23.00 1.60 -9.93
CA CYS A 149 23.96 1.45 -8.83
C CYS A 149 24.72 0.13 -8.96
N ASP A 150 26.03 0.18 -8.73
CA ASP A 150 26.95 -0.97 -8.82
C ASP A 150 26.78 -1.81 -10.11
N GLY A 151 26.47 -1.13 -11.22
CA GLY A 151 26.27 -1.77 -12.53
C GLY A 151 24.85 -2.28 -12.80
N VAL A 152 23.94 -2.25 -11.82
CA VAL A 152 22.52 -2.60 -11.99
C VAL A 152 21.73 -1.34 -12.35
N ASP A 153 20.97 -1.37 -13.43
CA ASP A 153 20.13 -0.23 -13.83
C ASP A 153 19.06 0.08 -12.77
N ALA A 154 18.60 1.34 -12.72
CA ALA A 154 17.72 1.82 -11.66
C ALA A 154 16.39 1.05 -11.58
N ALA A 155 15.80 0.68 -12.72
CA ALA A 155 14.51 0.00 -12.74
C ALA A 155 14.64 -1.43 -12.21
N THR A 156 15.65 -2.17 -12.66
CA THR A 156 15.98 -3.51 -12.14
C THR A 156 16.33 -3.46 -10.65
N LEU A 157 17.15 -2.49 -10.24
CA LEU A 157 17.53 -2.31 -8.84
C LEU A 157 16.30 -2.07 -7.95
N ALA A 158 15.38 -1.20 -8.39
CA ALA A 158 14.15 -0.92 -7.65
C ALA A 158 13.21 -2.12 -7.60
N ALA A 159 13.06 -2.88 -8.69
CA ALA A 159 12.29 -4.12 -8.70
C ALA A 159 12.87 -5.15 -7.72
N GLN A 160 14.19 -5.32 -7.67
CA GLN A 160 14.85 -6.27 -6.79
C GLN A 160 14.82 -5.86 -5.31
N ARG A 161 15.11 -4.59 -5.01
CA ARG A 161 15.20 -4.10 -3.62
C ARG A 161 13.85 -3.77 -3.00
N VAL A 162 12.92 -3.24 -3.78
CA VAL A 162 11.63 -2.73 -3.29
C VAL A 162 10.48 -3.59 -3.80
N GLY A 163 10.40 -3.81 -5.11
CA GLY A 163 9.29 -4.51 -5.76
C GLY A 163 9.09 -5.94 -5.24
N ALA A 164 10.17 -6.71 -5.13
CA ALA A 164 10.19 -8.09 -4.65
C ALA A 164 9.68 -8.26 -3.21
N PHE A 165 9.50 -7.16 -2.46
CA PHE A 165 9.01 -7.16 -1.09
C PHE A 165 7.80 -6.25 -0.89
N ASN A 166 7.31 -5.53 -1.89
CA ASN A 166 6.07 -4.75 -1.77
C ASN A 166 4.95 -5.29 -2.65
N GLY A 167 5.29 -6.16 -3.63
CA GLY A 167 4.34 -6.71 -4.59
C GLY A 167 3.78 -5.63 -5.52
N ARG A 168 2.97 -6.06 -6.48
CA ARG A 168 2.26 -5.20 -7.45
C ARG A 168 3.18 -4.18 -8.13
N TRP A 169 4.46 -4.53 -8.34
CA TRP A 169 5.47 -3.60 -8.83
C TRP A 169 5.24 -3.19 -10.29
N ASN A 170 4.44 -3.96 -11.01
CA ASN A 170 3.91 -3.63 -12.33
C ASN A 170 3.03 -2.36 -12.30
N LEU A 171 2.38 -2.04 -11.18
CA LEU A 171 1.56 -0.85 -11.04
C LEU A 171 2.42 0.39 -10.73
N GLN A 172 2.22 1.47 -11.49
CA GLN A 172 2.87 2.75 -11.23
C GLN A 172 2.55 3.28 -9.82
N ALA A 173 1.31 3.07 -9.34
CA ALA A 173 0.90 3.47 -8.00
C ALA A 173 1.78 2.82 -6.90
N SER A 174 2.12 1.54 -7.04
CA SER A 174 3.01 0.84 -6.11
C SER A 174 4.43 1.43 -6.16
N ARG A 175 4.93 1.76 -7.36
CA ARG A 175 6.24 2.40 -7.54
C ARG A 175 6.29 3.78 -6.89
N ILE A 176 5.25 4.61 -7.08
CA ILE A 176 5.14 5.92 -6.43
C ILE A 176 5.10 5.77 -4.91
N HIS A 177 4.37 4.78 -4.39
CA HIS A 177 4.18 4.63 -2.94
C HIS A 177 5.43 4.10 -2.23
N ALA A 178 6.08 3.07 -2.78
CA ALA A 178 7.18 2.37 -2.13
C ALA A 178 8.57 2.71 -2.69
N GLY A 179 8.67 3.34 -3.86
CA GLY A 179 9.95 3.61 -4.53
C GLY A 179 10.93 4.49 -3.74
N GLY A 180 10.40 5.27 -2.78
CA GLY A 180 11.16 5.99 -1.75
C GLY A 180 12.13 5.11 -0.95
N GLU A 181 11.80 3.84 -0.79
CA GLU A 181 12.55 2.88 0.03
C GLU A 181 13.82 2.36 -0.68
N LEU A 182 14.05 2.67 -1.95
CA LEU A 182 15.19 2.12 -2.71
C LEU A 182 16.55 2.33 -2.01
N LEU A 183 16.76 3.56 -1.54
CA LEU A 183 17.97 4.01 -0.85
C LEU A 183 17.74 4.13 0.67
N LEU A 184 16.79 3.36 1.19
CA LEU A 184 16.61 3.11 2.61
C LEU A 184 17.06 1.68 2.90
N ASP A 185 18.01 1.53 3.82
CA ASP A 185 18.46 0.24 4.30
C ASP A 185 17.74 -0.09 5.60
N GLN A 186 17.05 -1.22 5.58
CA GLN A 186 16.19 -1.71 6.63
C GLN A 186 16.66 -3.07 7.18
N GLY A 187 17.94 -3.42 6.93
CA GLY A 187 18.52 -4.68 7.36
C GLY A 187 18.03 -5.91 6.61
N ASN A 188 17.49 -5.74 5.40
CA ASN A 188 17.05 -6.86 4.57
C ASN A 188 18.27 -7.69 4.10
N PRO A 189 18.44 -8.93 4.58
CA PRO A 189 19.63 -9.73 4.27
C PRO A 189 19.62 -10.28 2.82
N PHE A 190 18.49 -10.19 2.12
CA PHE A 190 18.31 -10.78 0.79
C PHE A 190 18.62 -9.79 -0.35
N VAL A 191 19.07 -8.58 -0.03
CA VAL A 191 19.37 -7.54 -1.02
C VAL A 191 20.74 -6.93 -0.76
N ALA A 192 21.52 -6.74 -1.82
CA ALA A 192 22.82 -6.09 -1.71
C ALA A 192 22.66 -4.59 -1.47
N LEU A 193 23.39 -4.06 -0.48
CA LEU A 193 23.40 -2.64 -0.16
C LEU A 193 24.27 -1.86 -1.18
N PRO A 194 23.70 -0.95 -1.99
CA PRO A 194 24.47 -0.29 -3.03
C PRO A 194 25.59 0.58 -2.47
N ARG A 195 26.73 0.63 -3.16
CA ARG A 195 27.93 1.39 -2.75
C ARG A 195 28.18 2.60 -3.63
N ARG A 196 27.98 2.48 -4.94
CA ARG A 196 28.16 3.58 -5.89
C ARG A 196 26.99 3.65 -6.85
N CYS A 197 26.38 4.82 -6.95
CA CYS A 197 25.28 5.07 -7.86
C CYS A 197 25.66 6.11 -8.90
N ARG A 198 25.09 5.98 -10.09
CA ARG A 198 25.27 6.86 -11.22
C ARG A 198 24.00 7.65 -11.45
N PHE A 199 24.14 8.97 -11.56
CA PHE A 199 23.03 9.89 -11.77
C PHE A 199 23.22 10.68 -13.07
N ARG A 200 22.11 11.08 -13.70
CA ARG A 200 22.09 12.15 -14.68
C ARG A 200 21.74 13.46 -13.97
N VAL A 201 22.63 14.44 -14.09
CA VAL A 201 22.53 15.78 -13.50
C VAL A 201 22.82 16.77 -14.62
N ASP A 202 21.85 17.62 -14.96
CA ASP A 202 21.98 18.64 -16.02
C ASP A 202 22.51 18.06 -17.36
N GLY A 203 21.98 16.88 -17.73
CA GLY A 203 22.40 16.16 -18.94
C GLY A 203 23.72 15.39 -18.84
N GLN A 204 24.51 15.61 -17.79
CA GLN A 204 25.78 14.91 -17.57
C GLN A 204 25.64 13.74 -16.59
N THR A 205 26.48 12.73 -16.77
CA THR A 205 26.56 11.60 -15.85
C THR A 205 27.52 11.91 -14.70
N ARG A 206 27.08 11.66 -13.46
CA ARG A 206 27.90 11.78 -12.25
C ARG A 206 27.79 10.50 -11.43
N ASP A 207 28.93 9.99 -10.99
CA ASP A 207 28.95 8.87 -10.05
C ASP A 207 29.09 9.39 -8.61
N ILE A 208 28.30 8.82 -7.71
CA ILE A 208 28.21 9.19 -6.30
C ILE A 208 28.46 7.94 -5.46
N THR A 209 29.46 8.00 -4.58
CA THR A 209 29.69 6.97 -3.55
C THR A 209 28.72 7.20 -2.40
N LEU A 210 27.94 6.17 -2.06
CA LEU A 210 26.95 6.23 -0.99
C LEU A 210 27.61 6.13 0.38
N GLN A 211 27.27 7.05 1.27
CA GLN A 211 27.71 7.04 2.66
C GLN A 211 26.53 6.70 3.58
N TRP A 212 26.37 5.41 3.89
CA TRP A 212 25.28 4.94 4.72
C TRP A 212 25.47 5.36 6.18
N ARG A 213 24.53 6.14 6.68
CA ARG A 213 24.47 6.61 8.07
C ARG A 213 23.13 6.25 8.69
N ALA A 214 23.11 6.15 10.02
CA ALA A 214 21.86 5.94 10.75
C ALA A 214 20.84 7.06 10.42
N LEU A 215 19.58 6.67 10.34
CA LEU A 215 18.43 7.57 10.26
C LEU A 215 17.58 7.35 11.50
N ASP A 216 17.18 8.42 12.18
CA ASP A 216 16.26 8.29 13.30
C ASP A 216 14.93 7.74 12.80
N SER A 217 14.43 6.70 13.46
CA SER A 217 13.11 6.11 13.21
C SER A 217 11.98 7.14 13.20
N ALA A 218 12.09 8.22 13.98
CA ALA A 218 11.12 9.31 14.03
C ALA A 218 11.08 10.14 12.74
N GLU A 219 12.18 10.19 11.99
CA GLU A 219 12.33 11.01 10.77
C GLU A 219 11.94 10.23 9.50
N VAL A 220 11.98 8.90 9.54
CA VAL A 220 11.74 8.01 8.37
C VAL A 220 10.43 8.34 7.66
N ALA A 221 9.35 8.50 8.42
CA ALA A 221 8.02 8.76 7.86
C ALA A 221 7.97 10.07 7.05
N ALA A 222 8.62 11.12 7.56
CA ALA A 222 8.67 12.43 6.89
C ALA A 222 9.51 12.36 5.61
N HIS A 223 10.69 11.73 5.65
CA HIS A 223 11.52 11.58 4.46
C HIS A 223 10.84 10.73 3.38
N LEU A 224 10.23 9.60 3.76
CA LEU A 224 9.47 8.78 2.80
C LEU A 224 8.25 9.53 2.25
N ALA A 225 7.56 10.33 3.06
CA ALA A 225 6.48 11.18 2.56
C ALA A 225 6.97 12.18 1.50
N ALA A 226 8.16 12.76 1.67
CA ALA A 226 8.77 13.67 0.69
C ALA A 226 9.14 13.00 -0.65
N THR A 227 9.38 11.68 -0.65
CA THR A 227 9.60 10.91 -1.89
C THR A 227 8.33 10.59 -2.66
N ARG A 228 7.17 10.85 -2.05
CA ARG A 228 5.88 10.65 -2.67
C ARG A 228 5.38 12.03 -3.06
N ARG A 229 5.28 12.30 -4.36
CA ARG A 229 4.38 13.38 -4.84
C ARG A 229 2.92 12.94 -4.69
N SER A 230 2.57 12.42 -3.51
CA SER A 230 1.26 11.89 -3.18
C SER A 230 0.33 13.06 -2.98
N PHE A 231 -0.30 13.49 -4.07
CA PHE A 231 -1.46 14.35 -4.03
C PHE A 231 -2.61 13.55 -3.41
N ARG A 232 -2.95 13.83 -2.14
CA ARG A 232 -4.19 13.34 -1.50
C ARG A 232 -5.09 14.54 -1.23
N PRO A 233 -5.71 15.07 -2.29
CA PRO A 233 -6.59 16.21 -2.12
C PRO A 233 -7.81 15.81 -1.27
N PRO A 234 -8.35 16.75 -0.48
CA PRO A 234 -9.57 16.49 0.27
C PRO A 234 -10.73 16.16 -0.68
N ASN A 235 -11.71 15.41 -0.18
CA ASN A 235 -12.95 15.18 -0.90
C ASN A 235 -13.60 16.53 -1.24
N GLY A 236 -14.00 16.73 -2.50
CA GLY A 236 -14.45 18.05 -2.91
C GLY A 236 -15.08 18.12 -4.29
N LEU A 237 -15.77 19.23 -4.51
CA LEU A 237 -16.42 19.60 -5.76
C LEU A 237 -16.00 21.02 -6.14
N HIS A 238 -15.49 21.18 -7.35
CA HIS A 238 -15.20 22.50 -7.92
C HIS A 238 -15.96 22.65 -9.25
N ALA A 239 -16.70 23.73 -9.40
CA ALA A 239 -17.26 24.10 -10.70
C ALA A 239 -16.14 24.60 -11.62
N LEU A 240 -16.12 24.13 -12.85
CA LEU A 240 -15.20 24.57 -13.89
C LEU A 240 -15.85 25.65 -14.76
N PRO A 241 -15.06 26.54 -15.38
CA PRO A 241 -15.57 27.45 -16.40
C PRO A 241 -16.34 26.69 -17.51
N GLY A 242 -17.42 27.27 -18.00
CA GLY A 242 -18.26 26.63 -19.02
C GLY A 242 -19.23 25.56 -18.48
N GLY A 243 -19.43 25.49 -17.16
CA GLY A 243 -20.43 24.60 -16.54
C GLY A 243 -19.96 23.16 -16.34
N GLY A 244 -18.65 22.91 -16.38
CA GLY A 244 -18.07 21.62 -16.03
C GLY A 244 -17.92 21.43 -14.52
N TYR A 245 -17.52 20.23 -14.10
CA TYR A 245 -17.24 19.90 -12.71
C TYR A 245 -15.91 19.18 -12.56
N TRP A 246 -15.21 19.45 -11.47
CA TRP A 246 -14.07 18.67 -10.99
C TRP A 246 -14.44 18.07 -9.65
N ILE A 247 -14.55 16.75 -9.59
CA ILE A 247 -14.89 15.98 -8.40
C ILE A 247 -13.64 15.27 -7.94
N THR A 248 -13.30 15.46 -6.67
CA THR A 248 -12.13 14.87 -6.06
C THR A 248 -12.53 13.91 -4.96
N THR A 249 -11.97 12.70 -4.96
CA THR A 249 -12.15 11.76 -3.83
C THR A 249 -10.79 11.22 -3.36
N GLY A 250 -10.43 11.53 -2.12
CA GLY A 250 -9.16 11.14 -1.49
C GLY A 250 -9.18 9.74 -0.85
N SER A 251 -10.37 9.18 -0.61
CA SER A 251 -10.55 7.81 -0.11
C SER A 251 -12.00 7.36 -0.27
N PHE A 252 -12.23 6.06 -0.44
CA PHE A 252 -13.55 5.43 -0.37
C PHE A 252 -13.74 4.64 0.94
N ASN A 253 -12.98 4.95 1.99
CA ASN A 253 -13.10 4.27 3.27
C ASN A 253 -14.53 4.42 3.85
N ALA A 254 -15.18 3.29 4.12
CA ALA A 254 -16.54 3.20 4.63
C ALA A 254 -16.61 3.00 6.16
N ASP A 255 -15.50 3.09 6.87
CA ASP A 255 -15.49 3.03 8.33
C ASP A 255 -16.17 4.29 8.91
N PRO A 256 -17.34 4.17 9.55
CA PRO A 256 -18.07 5.31 10.11
C PRO A 256 -17.33 5.99 11.26
N GLY A 257 -16.31 5.35 11.84
CA GLY A 257 -15.45 5.96 12.86
C GLY A 257 -14.38 6.90 12.29
N GLN A 258 -14.27 7.05 10.97
CA GLN A 258 -13.20 7.82 10.31
C GLN A 258 -13.74 9.13 9.69
N PRO A 259 -12.96 10.24 9.72
CA PRO A 259 -13.38 11.52 9.14
C PRO A 259 -13.82 11.44 7.67
N ASN A 260 -13.15 10.61 6.88
CA ASN A 260 -13.46 10.42 5.46
C ASN A 260 -14.91 10.01 5.20
N PHE A 261 -15.51 9.20 6.09
CA PHE A 261 -16.89 8.75 5.92
C PHE A 261 -17.86 9.93 5.89
N ALA A 262 -17.71 10.87 6.82
CA ALA A 262 -18.54 12.06 6.90
C ALA A 262 -18.30 12.99 5.71
N GLU A 263 -17.03 13.23 5.34
CA GLU A 263 -16.66 14.07 4.20
C GLU A 263 -17.22 13.56 2.87
N LEU A 264 -17.10 12.25 2.62
CA LEU A 264 -17.59 11.62 1.40
C LEU A 264 -19.11 11.59 1.35
N THR A 265 -19.77 11.34 2.49
CA THR A 265 -21.23 11.42 2.60
C THR A 265 -21.73 12.82 2.25
N ALA A 266 -21.11 13.86 2.83
CA ALA A 266 -21.46 15.25 2.55
C ALA A 266 -21.22 15.65 1.08
N LEU A 267 -20.13 15.17 0.47
CA LEU A 267 -19.85 15.37 -0.95
C LEU A 267 -20.94 14.75 -1.82
N LEU A 268 -21.33 13.49 -1.56
CA LEU A 268 -22.37 12.82 -2.35
C LEU A 268 -23.74 13.48 -2.20
N GLN A 269 -24.10 13.93 -0.99
CA GLN A 269 -25.30 14.74 -0.76
C GLN A 269 -25.26 16.06 -1.55
N THR A 270 -24.11 16.73 -1.57
CA THR A 270 -23.91 17.98 -2.34
C THR A 270 -24.07 17.73 -3.83
N LEU A 271 -23.46 16.67 -4.36
CA LEU A 271 -23.59 16.27 -5.76
C LEU A 271 -25.03 15.89 -6.12
N ASP A 272 -25.76 15.29 -5.19
CA ASP A 272 -27.16 14.90 -5.41
C ASP A 272 -28.08 16.10 -5.63
N THR A 273 -27.90 17.18 -4.86
CA THR A 273 -28.66 18.42 -5.08
C THR A 273 -28.40 19.06 -6.45
N GLN A 274 -27.26 18.74 -7.07
CA GLN A 274 -26.84 19.23 -8.39
C GLN A 274 -26.95 18.17 -9.50
N ARG A 275 -27.59 17.03 -9.22
CA ARG A 275 -27.57 15.83 -10.09
C ARG A 275 -27.92 16.13 -11.55
N GLN A 276 -28.98 16.91 -11.79
CA GLN A 276 -29.39 17.24 -13.17
C GLN A 276 -28.37 18.12 -13.90
N ALA A 277 -27.72 19.06 -13.21
CA ALA A 277 -26.69 19.90 -13.79
C ALA A 277 -25.43 19.08 -14.06
N LEU A 278 -25.05 18.20 -13.12
CA LEU A 278 -23.92 17.29 -13.25
C LEU A 278 -24.05 16.35 -14.46
N GLN A 279 -25.22 15.73 -14.65
CA GLN A 279 -25.48 14.82 -15.76
C GLN A 279 -25.54 15.50 -17.13
N ARG A 280 -25.80 16.82 -17.16
CA ARG A 280 -25.81 17.64 -18.38
C ARG A 280 -24.49 18.39 -18.60
N ALA A 281 -23.55 18.28 -17.66
CA ALA A 281 -22.30 19.02 -17.72
C ALA A 281 -21.51 18.62 -18.97
N PRO A 282 -20.94 19.58 -19.72
CA PRO A 282 -20.13 19.27 -20.89
C PRO A 282 -18.83 18.54 -20.53
N GLN A 283 -18.39 18.66 -19.28
CA GLN A 283 -17.19 17.99 -18.77
C GLN A 283 -17.33 17.69 -17.28
N VAL A 284 -16.93 16.47 -16.91
CA VAL A 284 -16.69 16.08 -15.52
C VAL A 284 -15.29 15.50 -15.42
N VAL A 285 -14.46 16.07 -14.56
CA VAL A 285 -13.15 15.52 -14.19
C VAL A 285 -13.30 14.76 -12.89
N LEU A 286 -12.91 13.49 -12.88
CA LEU A 286 -12.82 12.67 -11.67
C LEU A 286 -11.36 12.57 -11.26
N ASP A 287 -11.00 13.22 -10.16
CA ASP A 287 -9.66 13.15 -9.59
C ASP A 287 -9.63 12.17 -8.42
N VAL A 288 -9.15 10.96 -8.72
CA VAL A 288 -8.92 9.87 -7.77
C VAL A 288 -7.44 9.65 -7.51
N ARG A 289 -6.57 10.59 -7.89
CA ARG A 289 -5.13 10.47 -7.62
C ARG A 289 -4.90 10.47 -6.11
N GLY A 290 -4.08 9.54 -5.64
CA GLY A 290 -3.81 9.33 -4.22
C GLY A 290 -4.96 8.72 -3.42
N ASN A 291 -6.08 8.36 -4.06
CA ASN A 291 -7.20 7.69 -3.41
C ASN A 291 -6.74 6.34 -2.81
N SER A 292 -7.05 6.12 -1.53
CA SER A 292 -6.61 4.93 -0.80
C SER A 292 -7.50 3.69 -1.00
N GLY A 293 -8.49 3.76 -1.88
CA GLY A 293 -9.53 2.74 -2.01
C GLY A 293 -10.50 2.74 -0.83
N GLY A 294 -11.17 1.61 -0.64
CA GLY A 294 -12.19 1.41 0.38
C GLY A 294 -13.35 0.63 -0.22
N ALA A 295 -14.58 1.05 0.08
CA ALA A 295 -15.75 0.27 -0.26
C ALA A 295 -16.36 0.70 -1.61
N SER A 296 -16.50 -0.25 -2.53
CA SER A 296 -16.89 -0.01 -3.93
C SER A 296 -18.23 0.70 -4.07
N GLN A 297 -19.16 0.53 -3.14
CA GLN A 297 -20.47 1.17 -3.16
C GLN A 297 -20.38 2.69 -3.22
N TRP A 298 -19.36 3.30 -2.61
CA TRP A 298 -19.18 4.75 -2.67
C TRP A 298 -18.84 5.22 -4.08
N SER A 299 -17.95 4.48 -4.75
CA SER A 299 -17.59 4.78 -6.13
C SER A 299 -18.76 4.55 -7.09
N ILE A 300 -19.58 3.52 -6.85
CA ILE A 300 -20.81 3.25 -7.61
C ILE A 300 -21.85 4.36 -7.36
N ALA A 301 -22.02 4.80 -6.11
CA ALA A 301 -22.93 5.90 -5.78
C ALA A 301 -22.52 7.19 -6.51
N LEU A 302 -21.23 7.53 -6.50
CA LEU A 302 -20.69 8.66 -7.26
C LEU A 302 -20.95 8.50 -8.77
N ALA A 303 -20.66 7.33 -9.33
CA ALA A 303 -20.88 7.05 -10.75
C ALA A 303 -22.35 7.24 -11.14
N ARG A 304 -23.30 6.80 -10.30
CA ARG A 304 -24.74 6.97 -10.54
C ARG A 304 -25.17 8.43 -10.49
N LEU A 305 -24.52 9.28 -9.69
CA LEU A 305 -24.76 10.72 -9.70
C LEU A 305 -24.28 11.35 -11.01
N VAL A 306 -23.08 10.97 -11.48
CA VAL A 306 -22.45 11.52 -12.69
C VAL A 306 -23.16 11.07 -13.98
N TRP A 307 -23.44 9.77 -14.11
CA TRP A 307 -23.92 9.18 -15.38
C TRP A 307 -25.37 8.72 -15.35
N SER A 308 -26.08 8.83 -14.22
CA SER A 308 -27.38 8.19 -13.93
C SER A 308 -27.29 6.71 -13.54
N ALA A 309 -28.27 6.25 -12.78
CA ALA A 309 -28.39 4.85 -12.38
C ALA A 309 -28.61 3.91 -13.57
N GLU A 310 -29.39 4.35 -14.57
CA GLU A 310 -29.68 3.57 -15.76
C GLU A 310 -28.43 3.33 -16.60
N ALA A 311 -27.62 4.37 -16.83
CA ALA A 311 -26.39 4.24 -17.61
C ALA A 311 -25.39 3.32 -16.90
N VAL A 312 -25.21 3.48 -15.59
CA VAL A 312 -24.31 2.62 -14.80
C VAL A 312 -24.78 1.16 -14.83
N ALA A 313 -26.09 0.90 -14.73
CA ALA A 313 -26.65 -0.46 -14.79
C ALA A 313 -26.50 -1.13 -16.16
N ARG A 314 -26.32 -0.36 -17.25
CA ARG A 314 -26.06 -0.87 -18.60
C ARG A 314 -24.59 -1.23 -18.82
N VAL A 315 -23.67 -0.75 -17.97
CA VAL A 315 -22.26 -1.12 -18.05
C VAL A 315 -22.12 -2.57 -17.60
N ARG A 316 -21.53 -3.40 -18.46
CA ARG A 316 -21.11 -4.73 -18.08
C ARG A 316 -19.87 -4.60 -17.19
N ASP A 317 -20.00 -4.95 -15.92
CA ASP A 317 -18.88 -5.07 -14.99
C ASP A 317 -18.62 -6.54 -14.74
N ASP A 318 -17.55 -7.06 -15.36
CA ASP A 318 -17.06 -8.42 -15.13
C ASP A 318 -16.05 -8.46 -13.95
N SER A 319 -15.91 -7.36 -13.20
CA SER A 319 -15.07 -7.30 -12.00
C SER A 319 -15.84 -7.83 -10.80
N PHE A 320 -15.21 -8.71 -10.03
CA PHE A 320 -15.77 -9.21 -8.78
C PHE A 320 -14.66 -9.42 -7.75
N VAL A 321 -15.06 -9.47 -6.48
CA VAL A 321 -14.18 -9.87 -5.38
C VAL A 321 -14.65 -11.25 -4.92
N GLU A 322 -13.77 -12.23 -5.00
CA GLU A 322 -14.07 -13.55 -4.45
C GLU A 322 -13.72 -13.62 -2.97
N TRP A 323 -14.54 -14.34 -2.22
CA TRP A 323 -14.29 -14.66 -0.82
C TRP A 323 -14.42 -16.16 -0.63
N ARG A 324 -13.45 -16.76 0.06
CA ARG A 324 -13.63 -18.10 0.64
C ARG A 324 -14.56 -17.99 1.83
N THR A 325 -15.52 -18.89 1.94
CA THR A 325 -16.40 -19.01 3.10
C THR A 325 -15.70 -19.72 4.27
N SER A 326 -14.46 -19.33 4.56
CA SER A 326 -13.73 -19.80 5.74
C SER A 326 -14.30 -19.16 7.01
N GLN A 327 -14.07 -19.78 8.15
CA GLN A 327 -14.55 -19.24 9.42
C GLN A 327 -13.93 -17.85 9.71
N ALA A 328 -12.65 -17.66 9.39
CA ALA A 328 -11.96 -16.38 9.56
C ALA A 328 -12.59 -15.27 8.70
N ASN A 329 -12.91 -15.53 7.43
CA ASN A 329 -13.59 -14.55 6.57
C ASN A 329 -15.00 -14.25 7.06
N ILE A 330 -15.75 -15.27 7.51
CA ILE A 330 -17.09 -15.09 8.08
C ILE A 330 -17.04 -14.20 9.33
N ASP A 331 -16.10 -14.44 10.23
CA ASP A 331 -15.96 -13.66 11.47
C ASP A 331 -15.55 -12.21 11.18
N GLN A 332 -14.69 -12.00 10.17
CA GLN A 332 -14.36 -10.67 9.68
C GLN A 332 -15.60 -9.92 9.16
N LEU A 333 -16.42 -10.57 8.33
CA LEU A 333 -17.66 -9.98 7.80
C LEU A 333 -18.68 -9.66 8.91
N ARG A 334 -18.84 -10.55 9.89
CA ARG A 334 -19.66 -10.31 11.10
C ARG A 334 -19.16 -9.10 11.88
N GLY A 335 -17.84 -8.94 12.02
CA GLY A 335 -17.23 -7.79 12.66
C GLY A 335 -17.58 -6.47 11.96
N PHE A 336 -17.55 -6.45 10.62
CA PHE A 336 -17.97 -5.28 9.84
C PHE A 336 -19.46 -4.98 10.00
N LEU A 337 -20.31 -6.00 9.92
CA LEU A 337 -21.75 -5.85 10.12
C LEU A 337 -22.08 -5.25 11.49
N GLN A 338 -21.36 -5.69 12.54
CA GLN A 338 -21.54 -5.14 13.89
C GLN A 338 -21.17 -3.65 13.96
N LYS A 339 -20.08 -3.24 13.30
CA LYS A 339 -19.68 -1.82 13.24
C LYS A 339 -20.74 -0.98 12.53
N LEU A 340 -21.26 -1.46 11.40
CA LEU A 340 -22.30 -0.75 10.65
C LEU A 340 -23.59 -0.63 11.46
N ARG A 341 -24.03 -1.70 12.13
CA ARG A 341 -25.24 -1.66 12.99
C ARG A 341 -25.13 -0.69 14.15
N ASN A 342 -23.92 -0.46 14.64
CA ASN A 342 -23.66 0.48 15.74
C ASN A 342 -23.47 1.92 15.27
N ALA A 343 -23.35 2.17 13.96
CA ALA A 343 -23.13 3.49 13.42
C ALA A 343 -24.47 4.22 13.20
N PRO A 344 -24.61 5.47 13.70
CA PRO A 344 -25.88 6.20 13.63
C PRO A 344 -26.32 6.51 12.19
N ASP A 345 -25.36 6.64 11.26
CA ASP A 345 -25.59 7.07 9.87
C ASP A 345 -25.29 5.95 8.85
N ALA A 346 -25.28 4.68 9.27
CA ALA A 346 -25.07 3.58 8.34
C ALA A 346 -26.24 3.47 7.34
N ALA A 347 -25.93 3.56 6.04
CA ALA A 347 -26.92 3.38 4.99
C ALA A 347 -27.53 1.95 5.08
N PRO A 348 -28.88 1.80 5.08
CA PRO A 348 -29.53 0.50 5.20
C PRO A 348 -29.11 -0.52 4.14
N GLU A 349 -28.74 -0.07 2.94
CA GLU A 349 -28.20 -0.94 1.90
C GLU A 349 -26.87 -1.58 2.29
N MET A 350 -25.98 -0.85 2.96
CA MET A 350 -24.69 -1.40 3.42
C MET A 350 -24.89 -2.47 4.49
N VAL A 351 -25.90 -2.31 5.35
CA VAL A 351 -26.24 -3.32 6.38
C VAL A 351 -26.86 -4.57 5.77
N ARG A 352 -27.63 -4.47 4.68
CA ARG A 352 -28.23 -5.63 4.00
C ARG A 352 -27.23 -6.44 3.18
N MET A 353 -26.12 -5.83 2.78
CA MET A 353 -25.10 -6.46 1.94
C MET A 353 -24.18 -7.42 2.72
N LEU A 354 -24.03 -7.21 4.03
CA LEU A 354 -23.18 -8.01 4.93
C LEU A 354 -24.00 -8.95 5.82
#